data_AF-A0A528LBM7-F1
#
_entry.id   AF-A0A528LBM7-F1
#
_cell.length_a   1.000
_cell.length_b   1.000
_cell.length_c   1.000
_cell.angle_alpha   90.00
_cell.angle_beta   90.00
_cell.angle_gamma   90.00
#
_symmetry.space_group_name_H-M   'P 1'
#
loop_
_entity.id
_entity.type
_entity.pdbx_description
1 polymer ?
#
loop_
_entity_poly.entity_id
_entity_poly.type
_entity_poly.pdbx_seq_one_letter_code
_entity_poly.pdbx_strand_id
1 'polypeptide(L)'
;MTRDLRDRAAEAMREARIGRTRFGWDQCDQEEWRRAFDAFVRLGKRLGFDVVDTRTETPRPAAPSNPTIYALADHRDASVERSIRCDGAGSWSVIATKHDSRAASIDAKPLLTFTLAEADLDCDRILAGDPSAKEIKSVLTKVAAANVIRMLNAETMELK
;
A
#
# COMPACT_ATOMS: atom_id res chain seq x y z
N MET A 1 0.23 25.89 -6.70
CA MET A 1 -0.27 26.43 -5.40
C MET A 1 0.54 25.77 -4.30
N THR A 2 1.18 26.56 -3.43
CA THR A 2 2.03 26.03 -2.35
C THR A 2 1.15 25.77 -1.12
N ARG A 3 0.94 24.50 -0.72
CA ARG A 3 0.17 24.14 0.49
C ARG A 3 0.86 24.65 1.77
N ASP A 4 0.10 25.03 2.78
CA ASP A 4 0.62 25.43 4.10
C ASP A 4 1.19 24.23 4.88
N LEU A 5 2.09 24.47 5.85
CA LEU A 5 2.68 23.42 6.70
C LEU A 5 1.58 22.62 7.42
N ARG A 6 0.54 23.30 7.91
CA ARG A 6 -0.58 22.68 8.63
C ARG A 6 -1.29 21.66 7.77
N ASP A 7 -1.54 21.99 6.50
CA ASP A 7 -2.18 21.09 5.53
C ASP A 7 -1.28 19.91 5.17
N ARG A 8 0.00 20.17 4.87
CA ARG A 8 0.97 19.12 4.52
C ARG A 8 1.15 18.11 5.65
N ALA A 9 1.29 18.59 6.87
CA ALA A 9 1.47 17.74 8.03
C ALA A 9 0.18 16.98 8.39
N ALA A 10 -0.98 17.62 8.26
CA ALA A 10 -2.27 16.97 8.45
C ALA A 10 -2.52 15.87 7.41
N GLU A 11 -2.22 16.13 6.14
CA GLU A 11 -2.29 15.15 5.06
C GLU A 11 -1.33 13.97 5.30
N ALA A 12 -0.12 14.24 5.78
CA ALA A 12 0.85 13.21 6.16
C ALA A 12 0.36 12.36 7.35
N MET A 13 -0.22 13.00 8.37
CA MET A 13 -0.83 12.29 9.52
C MET A 13 -2.01 11.41 9.09
N ARG A 14 -2.83 11.90 8.15
CA ARG A 14 -3.90 11.14 7.52
C ARG A 14 -3.34 9.94 6.75
N GLU A 15 -2.36 10.18 5.86
CA GLU A 15 -1.68 9.14 5.09
C GLU A 15 -1.09 8.06 6.00
N ALA A 16 -0.48 8.44 7.11
CA ALA A 16 0.08 7.49 8.08
C ALA A 16 -0.99 6.59 8.74
N ARG A 17 -2.22 7.09 8.97
CA ARG A 17 -3.28 6.33 9.68
C ARG A 17 -4.10 5.45 8.76
N ILE A 18 -4.51 5.97 7.60
CA ILE A 18 -5.49 5.30 6.72
C ILE A 18 -4.92 4.90 5.36
N GLY A 19 -3.60 5.05 5.18
CA GLY A 19 -2.96 4.86 3.90
C GLY A 19 -3.44 5.88 2.86
N ARG A 20 -2.99 5.73 1.62
CA ARG A 20 -3.42 6.60 0.51
C ARG A 20 -4.78 6.21 -0.08
N THR A 21 -5.51 5.33 0.60
CA THR A 21 -6.71 4.65 0.12
C THR A 21 -8.00 5.46 0.22
N ARG A 22 -8.82 5.35 -0.85
CA ARG A 22 -10.19 5.83 -1.16
C ARG A 22 -10.56 7.30 -0.90
N PHE A 23 -10.08 7.94 0.16
CA PHE A 23 -10.41 9.31 0.49
C PHE A 23 -9.20 10.20 0.24
N GLY A 24 -9.22 10.93 -0.88
CA GLY A 24 -8.28 12.02 -1.11
C GLY A 24 -8.38 13.07 0.00
N TRP A 25 -7.36 13.92 0.15
CA TRP A 25 -7.36 15.02 1.13
C TRP A 25 -8.69 15.82 1.11
N ASP A 26 -9.25 16.04 -0.08
CA ASP A 26 -10.49 16.78 -0.28
C ASP A 26 -11.77 16.03 0.13
N GLN A 27 -11.67 14.74 0.44
CA GLN A 27 -12.80 13.87 0.77
C GLN A 27 -12.83 13.46 2.26
N CYS A 28 -11.89 13.95 3.06
CA CYS A 28 -11.81 13.68 4.49
C CYS A 28 -12.12 14.95 5.32
N ASP A 29 -12.49 14.77 6.60
CA ASP A 29 -12.55 15.90 7.53
C ASP A 29 -11.12 16.38 7.84
N GLN A 30 -10.65 17.32 7.03
CA GLN A 30 -9.31 17.89 7.11
C GLN A 30 -9.05 18.57 8.47
N GLU A 31 -10.07 19.10 9.12
CA GLU A 31 -9.89 19.92 10.32
C GLU A 31 -9.53 19.07 11.54
N GLU A 32 -10.00 17.82 11.62
CA GLU A 32 -9.55 16.86 12.64
C GLU A 32 -8.03 16.67 12.57
N TRP A 33 -7.51 16.43 11.37
CA TRP A 33 -6.08 16.19 11.13
C TRP A 33 -5.23 17.41 11.40
N ARG A 34 -5.69 18.58 10.99
CA ARG A 34 -5.02 19.85 11.28
C ARG A 34 -4.93 20.10 12.79
N ARG A 35 -6.00 19.85 13.54
CA ARG A 35 -6.00 19.98 15.01
C ARG A 35 -5.08 18.96 15.68
N ALA A 36 -4.99 17.75 15.14
CA ALA A 36 -4.03 16.75 15.62
C ALA A 36 -2.58 17.23 15.45
N PHE A 37 -2.26 17.85 14.31
CA PHE A 37 -0.95 18.48 14.09
C PHE A 37 -0.70 19.64 15.06
N ASP A 38 -1.68 20.52 15.27
CA ASP A 38 -1.57 21.63 16.23
C ASP A 38 -1.31 21.12 17.66
N ALA A 39 -1.91 20.00 18.05
CA ALA A 39 -1.64 19.32 19.32
C ALA A 39 -0.22 18.74 19.38
N PHE A 40 0.23 18.08 18.30
CA PHE A 40 1.59 17.57 18.20
C PHE A 40 2.65 18.66 18.36
N VAL A 41 2.48 19.82 17.69
CA VAL A 41 3.40 20.96 17.83
C VAL A 41 3.44 21.49 19.27
N ARG A 42 2.27 21.62 19.91
CA ARG A 42 2.20 22.07 21.32
C ARG A 42 2.88 21.10 22.28
N LEU A 43 2.63 19.79 22.11
CA LEU A 43 3.25 18.75 22.92
C LEU A 43 4.76 18.68 22.67
N GLY A 44 5.19 18.85 21.42
CA GLY A 44 6.58 18.81 21.03
C GLY A 44 7.40 19.92 21.66
N LYS A 45 6.87 21.15 21.67
CA LYS A 45 7.48 22.27 22.38
C LYS A 45 7.67 21.98 23.87
N ARG A 46 6.68 21.36 24.51
CA ARG A 46 6.79 20.92 25.91
C ARG A 46 7.87 19.84 26.10
N LEU A 47 8.06 18.97 25.11
CA LEU A 47 9.05 17.88 25.14
C LEU A 47 10.43 18.30 24.60
N GLY A 48 10.61 19.57 24.21
CA GLY A 48 11.90 20.11 23.79
C GLY A 48 12.25 19.91 22.31
N PHE A 49 11.26 19.74 21.43
CA PHE A 49 11.49 19.74 19.98
C PHE A 49 10.64 20.76 19.23
N ASP A 50 11.17 21.22 18.10
CA ASP A 50 10.52 22.16 17.18
C ASP A 50 10.22 21.49 15.84
N VAL A 51 9.17 21.97 15.17
CA VAL A 51 8.78 21.56 13.82
C VAL A 51 9.07 22.71 12.87
N VAL A 52 9.82 22.46 11.80
CA VAL A 52 10.23 23.46 10.81
C VAL A 52 9.79 23.02 9.42
N ASP A 53 9.12 23.90 8.68
CA ASP A 53 8.82 23.69 7.27
C ASP A 53 10.08 23.99 6.43
N THR A 54 10.75 22.94 5.96
CA THR A 54 11.92 23.08 5.08
C THR A 54 11.55 23.47 3.65
N ARG A 55 10.25 23.50 3.32
CA ARG A 55 9.69 23.70 1.97
C ARG A 55 10.27 22.75 0.91
N THR A 56 11.00 21.73 1.33
CA THR A 56 11.68 20.76 0.48
C THR A 56 10.87 19.49 0.52
N GLU A 57 10.03 19.30 -0.50
CA GLU A 57 9.27 18.07 -0.66
C GLU A 57 10.16 17.05 -1.38
N THR A 58 10.52 15.98 -0.68
CA THR A 58 11.18 14.85 -1.34
C THR A 58 10.12 14.15 -2.19
N PRO A 59 10.31 14.02 -3.51
CA PRO A 59 9.34 13.33 -4.33
C PRO A 59 9.21 11.88 -3.85
N ARG A 60 7.97 11.38 -3.81
CA ARG A 60 7.69 9.97 -3.51
C ARG A 60 8.55 9.09 -4.44
N PRO A 61 9.07 7.95 -3.97
CA PRO A 61 9.71 6.99 -4.85
C PRO A 61 8.82 6.73 -6.06
N ALA A 62 9.38 6.82 -7.27
CA ALA A 62 8.60 6.56 -8.47
C ALA A 62 8.02 5.15 -8.40
N ALA A 63 6.83 4.97 -8.98
CA ALA A 63 6.25 3.63 -9.12
C ALA A 63 7.24 2.71 -9.85
N PRO A 64 7.24 1.40 -9.57
CA PRO A 64 7.97 0.43 -10.37
C PRO A 64 7.64 0.59 -11.85
N SER A 65 8.65 0.46 -12.70
CA SER A 65 8.49 0.49 -14.16
C SER A 65 8.13 -0.88 -14.74
N ASN A 66 8.42 -1.96 -14.01
CA ASN A 66 8.10 -3.32 -14.40
C ASN A 66 6.71 -3.71 -13.87
N PRO A 67 5.85 -4.36 -14.68
CA PRO A 67 4.59 -4.94 -14.21
C PRO A 67 4.75 -5.85 -13.00
N THR A 68 5.86 -6.59 -12.90
CA THR A 68 6.18 -7.41 -11.74
C THR A 68 6.93 -6.57 -10.71
N ILE A 69 6.28 -6.27 -9.59
CA ILE A 69 6.77 -5.29 -8.59
C ILE A 69 7.47 -5.94 -7.39
N TYR A 70 7.21 -7.22 -7.18
CA TYR A 70 7.74 -8.00 -6.08
C TYR A 70 7.91 -9.43 -6.55
N ALA A 71 9.01 -10.06 -6.16
CA ALA A 71 9.32 -11.45 -6.45
C ALA A 71 10.14 -12.02 -5.29
N LEU A 72 9.72 -13.16 -4.75
CA LEU A 72 10.43 -13.85 -3.68
C LEU A 72 10.31 -15.35 -3.84
N ALA A 73 11.43 -16.06 -3.71
CA ALA A 73 11.44 -17.53 -3.64
C ALA A 73 10.63 -18.03 -2.43
N ASP A 74 9.85 -19.10 -2.60
CA ASP A 74 9.15 -19.75 -1.50
C ASP A 74 10.19 -20.38 -0.57
N HIS A 75 10.16 -19.98 0.70
CA HIS A 75 11.04 -20.52 1.73
C HIS A 75 10.98 -22.05 1.87
N ARG A 76 9.88 -22.69 1.45
CA ARG A 76 9.71 -24.16 1.50
C ARG A 76 10.22 -24.86 0.26
N ASP A 77 10.29 -24.14 -0.87
CA ASP A 77 10.71 -24.67 -2.17
C ASP A 77 11.32 -23.53 -3.00
N ALA A 78 12.66 -23.49 -3.01
CA ALA A 78 13.41 -22.47 -3.75
C ALA A 78 13.24 -22.55 -5.28
N SER A 79 12.63 -23.63 -5.80
CA SER A 79 12.26 -23.73 -7.22
C SER A 79 10.98 -22.96 -7.54
N VAL A 80 10.23 -22.51 -6.53
CA VAL A 80 9.00 -21.74 -6.70
C VAL A 80 9.24 -20.30 -6.29
N GLU A 81 8.89 -19.36 -7.16
CA GLU A 81 8.87 -17.93 -6.87
C GLU A 81 7.42 -17.45 -6.77
N ARG A 82 7.14 -16.55 -5.83
CA ARG A 82 5.89 -15.80 -5.79
C ARG A 82 6.14 -14.35 -6.14
N SER A 83 5.35 -13.85 -7.08
CA SER A 83 5.44 -12.48 -7.53
C SER A 83 4.10 -11.75 -7.50
N ILE A 84 4.16 -10.42 -7.35
CA ILE A 84 3.00 -9.53 -7.45
C ILE A 84 3.13 -8.77 -8.76
N ARG A 85 2.07 -8.83 -9.57
CA ARG A 85 2.02 -8.23 -10.90
C ARG A 85 0.84 -7.26 -11.01
N CYS A 86 1.10 -6.10 -11.59
CA CYS A 86 0.06 -5.21 -12.11
C CYS A 86 -0.35 -5.69 -13.51
N ASP A 87 -1.63 -6.02 -13.69
CA ASP A 87 -2.18 -6.47 -14.96
C ASP A 87 -2.81 -5.33 -15.77
N GLY A 88 -2.80 -4.11 -15.24
CA GLY A 88 -3.45 -2.93 -15.81
C GLY A 88 -4.91 -2.79 -15.37
N ALA A 89 -5.51 -1.63 -15.65
CA ALA A 89 -6.92 -1.31 -15.35
C ALA A 89 -7.37 -1.58 -13.89
N GLY A 90 -6.46 -1.40 -12.92
CA GLY A 90 -6.76 -1.63 -11.50
C GLY A 90 -6.72 -3.10 -11.04
N SER A 91 -6.25 -4.01 -11.90
CA SER A 91 -6.15 -5.44 -11.60
C SER A 91 -4.74 -5.85 -11.17
N TRP A 92 -4.67 -6.67 -10.13
CA TRP A 92 -3.45 -7.23 -9.58
C TRP A 92 -3.52 -8.74 -9.51
N SER A 93 -2.39 -9.40 -9.78
CA SER A 93 -2.27 -10.84 -9.64
C SER A 93 -1.09 -11.23 -8.76
N VAL A 94 -1.29 -12.28 -7.97
CA VAL A 94 -0.20 -13.02 -7.32
C VAL A 94 0.10 -14.24 -8.19
N ILE A 95 1.30 -14.32 -8.73
CA ILE A 95 1.73 -15.37 -9.64
C ILE A 95 2.70 -16.30 -8.91
N ALA A 96 2.51 -17.61 -9.06
CA ALA A 96 3.51 -18.60 -8.72
C ALA A 96 4.25 -18.99 -9.98
N THR A 97 5.58 -18.88 -9.96
CA THR A 97 6.45 -19.28 -11.05
C THR A 97 7.31 -20.44 -10.60
N LYS A 98 7.27 -21.57 -11.30
CA LYS A 98 8.15 -22.71 -11.03
C LYS A 98 9.32 -22.70 -12.01
N HIS A 99 10.52 -22.61 -11.46
CA HIS A 99 11.78 -22.68 -12.18
C HIS A 99 12.31 -24.11 -12.11
N ASP A 100 12.15 -24.86 -13.19
CA ASP A 100 12.83 -26.13 -13.35
C ASP A 100 14.06 -25.94 -14.25
N SER A 101 15.25 -26.10 -13.67
CA SER A 101 16.54 -26.02 -14.37
C SER A 101 16.67 -26.97 -15.57
N ARG A 102 15.82 -28.02 -15.65
CA ARG A 102 15.82 -29.02 -16.72
C ARG A 102 14.68 -28.86 -17.72
N ALA A 103 13.69 -28.01 -17.42
CA ALA A 103 12.59 -27.74 -18.34
C ALA A 103 12.85 -26.45 -19.13
N ALA A 104 12.59 -26.49 -20.43
CA ALA A 104 12.74 -25.32 -21.30
C ALA A 104 11.66 -24.24 -21.06
N SER A 105 10.57 -24.58 -20.37
CA SER A 105 9.43 -23.69 -20.11
C SER A 105 9.30 -23.35 -18.62
N ILE A 106 9.20 -22.05 -18.34
CA ILE A 106 8.80 -21.53 -17.03
C ILE A 106 7.29 -21.76 -16.87
N ASP A 107 6.88 -22.51 -15.84
CA ASP A 107 5.46 -22.68 -15.50
C ASP A 107 5.02 -21.54 -14.57
N ALA A 108 4.25 -20.59 -15.11
CA ALA A 108 3.74 -19.45 -14.36
C ALA A 108 2.22 -19.53 -14.25
N LYS A 109 1.70 -19.56 -13.01
CA LYS A 109 0.28 -19.69 -12.71
C LYS A 109 -0.23 -18.55 -11.82
N PRO A 110 -1.29 -17.83 -12.21
CA PRO A 110 -2.01 -16.93 -11.30
C PRO A 110 -2.64 -17.72 -10.15
N LEU A 111 -2.25 -17.39 -8.92
CA LEU A 111 -2.85 -17.95 -7.70
C LEU A 111 -4.10 -17.19 -7.27
N LEU A 112 -4.06 -15.87 -7.46
CA LEU A 112 -5.08 -14.92 -7.03
C LEU A 112 -5.05 -13.74 -7.98
N THR A 113 -6.23 -13.27 -8.38
CA THR A 113 -6.44 -11.97 -9.04
C THR A 113 -7.39 -11.17 -8.17
N PHE A 114 -7.12 -9.88 -8.01
CA PHE A 114 -7.89 -9.00 -7.14
C PHE A 114 -7.72 -7.52 -7.54
N THR A 115 -8.59 -6.67 -7.01
CA THR A 115 -8.41 -5.20 -7.05
C THR A 115 -8.02 -4.66 -5.67
N LEU A 116 -7.34 -3.51 -5.61
CA LEU A 116 -7.05 -2.87 -4.31
C LEU A 116 -8.32 -2.55 -3.53
N ALA A 117 -9.42 -2.21 -4.22
CA ALA A 117 -10.71 -1.97 -3.59
C ALA A 117 -11.28 -3.22 -2.90
N GLU A 118 -11.16 -4.40 -3.52
CA GLU A 118 -11.54 -5.67 -2.89
C GLU A 118 -10.66 -5.97 -1.67
N ALA A 119 -9.35 -5.74 -1.77
CA ALA A 119 -8.44 -5.94 -0.65
C ALA A 119 -8.77 -5.03 0.55
N ASP A 120 -9.25 -3.81 0.29
CA ASP A 120 -9.67 -2.88 1.35
C ASP A 120 -10.95 -3.32 2.06
N LEU A 121 -11.94 -3.81 1.31
CA LEU A 121 -13.17 -4.35 1.89
C LEU A 121 -12.86 -5.58 2.75
N ASP A 122 -11.97 -6.46 2.28
CA ASP A 122 -11.55 -7.63 3.05
C ASP A 122 -10.78 -7.22 4.32
N CYS A 123 -9.93 -6.20 4.24
CA CYS A 123 -9.20 -5.66 5.38
C CYS A 123 -10.14 -5.07 6.43
N ASP A 124 -11.14 -4.29 6.01
CA ASP A 124 -12.16 -3.71 6.91
C ASP A 124 -12.93 -4.78 7.68
N ARG A 125 -13.34 -5.86 6.99
CA ARG A 125 -14.00 -7.01 7.64
C ARG A 125 -13.10 -7.69 8.67
N ILE A 126 -11.82 -7.87 8.37
CA ILE A 126 -10.83 -8.42 9.31
C ILE A 126 -10.71 -7.51 10.55
N LEU A 127 -10.60 -6.19 10.35
CA LEU A 127 -10.46 -5.21 11.43
C LEU A 127 -11.72 -5.11 12.29
N ALA A 128 -12.90 -5.27 11.70
CA ALA A 128 -14.17 -5.35 12.41
C ALA A 128 -14.34 -6.63 13.25
N GLY A 129 -13.40 -7.57 13.15
CA GLY A 129 -13.48 -8.86 13.85
C GLY A 129 -14.55 -9.79 13.28
N ASP A 130 -14.95 -9.61 12.02
CA ASP A 130 -15.93 -10.47 11.34
C ASP A 130 -15.41 -11.93 11.31
N PRO A 131 -16.05 -12.88 12.02
CA PRO A 131 -15.60 -14.26 12.06
C PRO A 131 -15.61 -14.97 10.70
N SER A 132 -16.42 -14.48 9.75
CA SER A 132 -16.52 -15.03 8.40
C SER A 132 -15.40 -14.56 7.48
N ALA A 133 -14.61 -13.54 7.87
CA ALA A 133 -13.48 -13.06 7.08
C ALA A 133 -12.42 -14.16 6.83
N LYS A 134 -12.28 -15.12 7.76
CA LYS A 134 -11.37 -16.27 7.62
C LYS A 134 -11.75 -17.22 6.49
N GLU A 135 -13.01 -17.17 6.03
CA GLU A 135 -13.53 -18.03 4.96
C GLU A 135 -13.26 -17.43 3.58
N ILE A 136 -12.86 -16.16 3.52
CA ILE A 136 -12.49 -15.49 2.29
C ILE A 136 -11.19 -16.12 1.76
N LYS A 137 -11.28 -16.72 0.58
CA LYS A 137 -10.16 -17.44 -0.04
C LYS A 137 -8.95 -16.52 -0.19
N SER A 138 -7.83 -16.96 0.37
CA SER A 138 -6.53 -16.27 0.28
C SER A 138 -6.55 -14.82 0.80
N VAL A 139 -7.44 -14.50 1.75
CA VAL A 139 -7.59 -13.13 2.29
C VAL A 139 -6.29 -12.55 2.83
N LEU A 140 -5.51 -13.34 3.57
CA LEU A 140 -4.22 -12.90 4.12
C LEU A 140 -3.21 -12.60 3.01
N THR A 141 -3.17 -13.43 1.96
CA THR A 141 -2.30 -13.20 0.78
C THR A 141 -2.70 -11.90 0.07
N LYS A 142 -4.01 -11.65 -0.07
CA LYS A 142 -4.54 -10.44 -0.69
C LYS A 142 -4.15 -9.18 0.09
N VAL A 143 -4.35 -9.19 1.41
CA VAL A 143 -4.00 -8.06 2.29
C VAL A 143 -2.49 -7.83 2.33
N ALA A 144 -1.68 -8.90 2.38
CA ALA A 144 -0.22 -8.79 2.33
C ALA A 144 0.26 -8.20 0.99
N ALA A 145 -0.33 -8.63 -0.14
CA ALA A 145 0.00 -8.10 -1.45
C ALA A 145 -0.36 -6.60 -1.57
N ALA A 146 -1.54 -6.21 -1.07
CA ALA A 146 -1.97 -4.81 -1.04
C ALA A 146 -1.01 -3.93 -0.23
N ASN A 147 -0.46 -4.45 0.89
CA ASN A 147 0.53 -3.73 1.67
C ASN A 147 1.84 -3.51 0.89
N VAL A 148 2.34 -4.54 0.19
CA VAL A 148 3.54 -4.42 -0.65
C VAL A 148 3.33 -3.42 -1.78
N ILE A 149 2.18 -3.46 -2.47
CA ILE A 149 1.82 -2.53 -3.54
C ILE A 149 1.94 -1.08 -3.03
N ARG A 150 1.34 -0.78 -1.88
CA ARG A 150 1.34 0.56 -1.26
C ARG A 150 2.71 1.00 -0.77
N MET A 151 3.48 0.08 -0.19
CA MET A 151 4.85 0.34 0.25
C MET A 151 5.75 0.76 -0.93
N LEU A 152 5.54 0.16 -2.10
CA LEU A 152 6.30 0.45 -3.31
C LEU A 152 5.72 1.59 -4.16
N ASN A 153 4.66 2.27 -3.71
CA ASN A 153 3.93 3.26 -4.53
C ASN A 153 3.43 2.70 -5.87
N ALA A 154 3.22 1.37 -5.94
CA ALA A 154 2.87 0.68 -7.17
C ALA A 154 1.38 0.83 -7.53
N GLU A 155 0.53 1.29 -6.60
CA GLU A 155 -0.87 1.64 -6.89
C GLU A 155 -1.00 2.70 -7.98
N THR A 156 0.01 3.54 -8.16
CA THR A 156 0.03 4.57 -9.22
C THR A 156 0.23 3.99 -10.62
N MET A 157 0.55 2.69 -10.73
CA MET A 157 0.61 1.97 -12.00
C MET A 157 -0.79 1.68 -12.57
N GLU A 158 -1.85 1.75 -11.76
CA GLU A 158 -3.24 1.54 -12.22
C GLU A 158 -3.74 2.66 -13.15
N LEU A 159 -3.12 3.85 -13.05
CA LEU A 159 -3.52 5.07 -13.76
C LEU A 159 -2.80 5.27 -15.10
N LYS A 160 -1.95 4.32 -15.50
CA LYS A 160 -1.23 4.32 -16.79
C LYS A 160 -1.90 3.38 -17.78
#